data_AF-A0A7W4CUW9-F1
#
_entry.id   AF-A0A7W4CUW9-F1
#
_cell.length_a   1.000
_cell.length_b   1.000
_cell.length_c   1.000
_cell.angle_alpha   90.00
_cell.angle_beta   90.00
_cell.angle_gamma   90.00
#
_symmetry.space_group_name_H-M   'P 1'
#
loop_
_entity.id
_entity.type
_entity.pdbx_description
1 polymer ?
#
loop_
_entity_poly.entity_id
_entity_poly.type
_entity_poly.pdbx_seq_one_letter_code
_entity_poly.pdbx_strand_id
1 'polypeptide(L)'
;MQLEELGEDDYPTTVGDFTLNWLLGQPVYDAGKADRIVVAPWAWSERAAEWSEGLENGQTELRPGVWCYEANDAQWCVGNSASGRLFLNRDMFDTLTLDELAAWTESFVAEVP
;
A
#
# COMPACT_ATOMS: atom_id res chain seq x y z
N MET A 1 18.94 3.18 6.08
CA MET A 1 18.46 4.54 6.32
C MET A 1 17.38 4.43 7.38
N GLN A 2 17.52 5.13 8.51
CA GLN A 2 16.48 5.15 9.53
C GLN A 2 15.41 6.13 9.06
N LEU A 3 14.21 5.63 8.77
CA LEU A 3 13.08 6.48 8.45
C LEU A 3 12.64 7.23 9.70
N GLU A 4 12.19 8.46 9.51
CA GLU A 4 11.50 9.22 10.56
C GLU A 4 10.27 8.45 11.04
N GLU A 5 10.06 8.39 12.35
CA GLU A 5 8.85 7.82 12.93
C GLU A 5 7.75 8.89 12.89
N LEU A 6 6.64 8.58 12.22
CA LEU A 6 5.50 9.48 12.11
C LEU A 6 4.46 9.11 13.18
N GLY A 7 3.91 10.13 13.83
CA GLY A 7 2.80 9.99 14.78
C GLY A 7 1.44 9.94 14.07
N GLU A 8 0.37 9.71 14.83
CA GLU A 8 -0.99 9.59 14.25
C GLU A 8 -1.43 10.85 13.50
N ASP A 9 -1.05 12.02 14.02
CA ASP A 9 -1.43 13.33 13.47
C ASP A 9 -0.73 13.66 12.14
N ASP A 10 0.30 12.89 11.75
CA ASP A 10 1.02 13.08 10.50
C ASP A 10 0.28 12.43 9.30
N TYR A 11 -0.66 11.53 9.56
CA TYR A 11 -1.42 10.83 8.53
C TYR A 11 -2.76 11.55 8.24
N PRO A 12 -3.14 11.74 6.96
CA PRO A 12 -4.45 12.28 6.64
C PRO A 12 -5.54 11.34 7.16
N THR A 13 -6.53 11.89 7.87
CA THR A 13 -7.62 11.07 8.45
C THR A 13 -8.53 10.43 7.41
N THR A 14 -8.56 10.98 6.19
CA THR A 14 -9.30 10.46 5.05
C THR A 14 -8.51 10.63 3.76
N VAL A 15 -8.57 9.64 2.87
CA VAL A 15 -8.02 9.68 1.50
C VAL A 15 -9.08 9.09 0.57
N GLY A 16 -9.73 9.93 -0.25
CA GLY A 16 -10.93 9.51 -0.99
C GLY A 16 -12.03 9.00 -0.06
N ASP A 17 -12.54 7.78 -0.33
CA ASP A 17 -13.55 7.10 0.51
C ASP A 17 -12.96 6.31 1.68
N PHE A 18 -11.63 6.31 1.82
CA PHE A 18 -10.93 5.56 2.86
C PHE A 18 -10.74 6.40 4.11
N THR A 19 -10.91 5.78 5.27
CA THR A 19 -10.71 6.40 6.59
C THR A 19 -9.54 5.75 7.32
N LEU A 20 -8.70 6.57 7.94
CA LEU A 20 -7.57 6.14 8.74
C LEU A 20 -8.03 5.36 9.99
N ASN A 21 -7.39 4.22 10.21
CA ASN A 21 -7.46 3.35 11.37
C ASN A 21 -6.06 2.89 11.76
N TRP A 22 -5.95 2.23 12.92
CA TRP A 22 -4.69 1.69 13.43
C TRP A 22 -4.84 0.20 13.74
N LEU A 23 -3.93 -0.61 13.19
CA LEU A 23 -3.90 -2.05 13.44
C LEU A 23 -2.49 -2.46 13.83
N LEU A 24 -2.31 -3.01 15.04
CA LEU A 24 -0.99 -3.47 15.51
C LEU A 24 0.12 -2.40 15.45
N GLY A 25 -0.24 -1.13 15.62
CA GLY A 25 0.71 -0.01 15.63
C GLY A 25 1.13 0.53 14.26
N GLN A 26 0.42 0.14 13.19
CA GLN A 26 0.62 0.68 11.83
C GLN A 26 -0.67 1.34 11.31
N PRO A 27 -0.55 2.39 10.48
CA PRO A 27 -1.68 3.03 9.83
C PRO A 27 -2.32 2.06 8.83
N VAL A 28 -3.64 2.02 8.87
CA VAL A 28 -4.46 1.22 7.96
C VAL A 28 -5.59 2.08 7.46
N TYR A 29 -5.82 2.12 6.16
CA TYR A 29 -6.94 2.86 5.59
C TYR A 29 -8.01 1.87 5.16
N ASP A 30 -9.20 2.00 5.73
CA ASP A 30 -10.33 1.12 5.42
C ASP A 30 -11.41 1.88 4.63
N ALA A 31 -11.98 1.23 3.62
CA ALA A 31 -13.21 1.67 2.96
C ALA A 31 -14.24 0.54 2.95
N GLY A 32 -15.49 0.87 3.30
CA GLY A 32 -16.56 -0.12 3.38
C GLY A 32 -16.27 -1.25 4.38
N LYS A 33 -16.60 -2.50 4.02
CA LYS A 33 -16.48 -3.66 4.94
C LYS A 33 -15.21 -4.49 4.77
N ALA A 34 -14.44 -4.33 3.68
CA ALA A 34 -13.17 -5.05 3.54
C ALA A 34 -12.12 -4.45 2.60
N ASP A 35 -12.29 -3.23 2.06
CA ASP A 35 -11.18 -2.59 1.35
C ASP A 35 -10.20 -2.05 2.39
N ARG A 36 -8.93 -2.44 2.26
CA ARG A 36 -7.90 -2.14 3.25
C ARG A 36 -6.54 -1.88 2.62
N ILE A 37 -5.93 -0.79 3.03
CA ILE A 37 -4.52 -0.47 2.78
C ILE A 37 -3.74 -0.62 4.06
N VAL A 38 -2.54 -1.21 3.96
CA VAL A 38 -1.59 -1.19 5.08
C VAL A 38 -0.41 -0.31 4.69
N VAL A 39 -0.12 0.69 5.53
CA VAL A 39 1.08 1.53 5.39
C VAL A 39 2.16 0.93 6.27
N ALA A 40 3.22 0.38 5.67
CA ALA A 40 4.29 -0.29 6.40
C ALA A 40 5.59 0.53 6.38
N PRO A 41 6.22 0.83 7.53
CA PRO A 41 7.54 1.44 7.56
C PRO A 41 8.61 0.48 7.01
N TRP A 42 9.63 1.00 6.31
CA TRP A 42 10.70 0.21 5.68
C TRP A 42 11.45 -0.73 6.63
N ALA A 43 11.55 -0.42 7.93
CA ALA A 43 12.16 -1.32 8.91
C ALA A 43 11.34 -2.61 9.16
N TRP A 44 10.03 -2.58 8.91
CA TRP A 44 9.19 -3.78 8.84
C TRP A 44 9.19 -4.38 7.43
N SER A 45 9.63 -3.62 6.43
CA SER A 45 9.82 -4.11 5.07
C SER A 45 10.96 -5.11 4.92
N GLU A 46 11.87 -5.30 5.89
CA GLU A 46 12.77 -6.45 5.86
C GLU A 46 12.02 -7.78 6.11
N ARG A 47 10.86 -7.75 6.79
CA ARG A 47 9.90 -8.88 6.85
C ARG A 47 8.87 -8.84 5.72
N ALA A 48 8.51 -7.65 5.24
CA ALA A 48 7.76 -7.55 3.98
C ALA A 48 8.63 -7.97 2.78
N ALA A 49 9.96 -7.98 2.90
CA ALA A 49 10.91 -8.51 1.94
C ALA A 49 10.84 -10.05 1.89
N GLU A 50 10.45 -10.69 2.99
CA GLU A 50 10.06 -12.11 3.01
C GLU A 50 8.66 -12.31 2.39
N TRP A 51 7.72 -11.36 2.51
CA TRP A 51 6.51 -11.33 1.66
C TRP A 51 6.85 -11.06 0.18
N SER A 52 8.00 -10.45 -0.03
CA SER A 52 8.63 -10.14 -1.30
C SER A 52 9.43 -11.30 -1.89
N GLU A 53 9.40 -12.49 -1.29
CA GLU A 53 9.61 -13.69 -2.11
C GLU A 53 8.58 -13.76 -3.27
N GLY A 54 7.47 -13.01 -3.18
CA GLY A 54 6.59 -12.64 -4.31
C GLY A 54 7.05 -11.46 -5.19
N LEU A 55 8.06 -10.65 -4.81
CA LEU A 55 8.73 -9.65 -5.67
C LEU A 55 9.61 -10.29 -6.74
N GLU A 56 10.12 -11.51 -6.54
CA GLU A 56 11.06 -12.13 -7.48
C GLU A 56 10.41 -12.76 -8.73
N ASN A 57 9.09 -12.91 -8.81
CA ASN A 57 8.43 -13.53 -9.96
C ASN A 57 7.08 -12.89 -10.33
N GLY A 58 7.08 -11.93 -11.26
CA GLY A 58 5.88 -11.61 -12.06
C GLY A 58 5.20 -10.26 -11.84
N GLN A 59 5.81 -9.34 -11.08
CA GLN A 59 5.26 -7.99 -10.94
C GLN A 59 5.59 -7.11 -12.15
N THR A 60 4.64 -6.26 -12.54
CA THR A 60 4.84 -5.26 -13.60
C THR A 60 4.70 -3.87 -13.00
N GLU A 61 5.63 -2.98 -13.31
CA GLU A 61 5.47 -1.57 -13.02
C GLU A 61 4.39 -1.01 -13.96
N LEU A 62 3.22 -0.68 -13.40
CA LEU A 62 2.11 -0.13 -14.18
C LEU A 62 2.07 1.40 -14.11
N ARG A 63 2.60 1.98 -13.03
CA ARG A 63 2.73 3.42 -12.83
C ARG A 63 4.10 3.71 -12.21
N PRO A 64 4.68 4.91 -12.40
CA PRO A 64 5.97 5.26 -11.80
C PRO A 64 5.99 5.02 -10.29
N GLY A 65 6.83 4.08 -9.83
CA GLY A 65 6.92 3.76 -8.41
C GLY A 65 5.81 2.85 -7.87
N VAL A 66 5.00 2.25 -8.74
CA VAL A 66 3.94 1.30 -8.37
C VAL A 66 4.06 0.00 -9.16
N TRP A 67 4.31 -1.09 -8.44
CA TRP A 67 4.45 -2.44 -9.00
C TRP A 67 3.24 -3.27 -8.62
N CYS A 68 2.60 -3.90 -9.61
CA CYS A 68 1.39 -4.67 -9.39
C CYS A 68 1.50 -6.09 -9.92
N TYR A 69 0.74 -6.99 -9.31
CA TYR A 69 0.65 -8.40 -9.68
C TYR A 69 -0.68 -8.99 -9.24
N GLU A 70 -1.03 -10.14 -9.81
CA GLU A 70 -2.19 -10.92 -9.41
C GLU A 70 -1.72 -12.14 -8.60
N ALA A 71 -2.30 -12.34 -7.42
CA ALA A 71 -2.02 -13.49 -6.58
C ALA A 71 -3.23 -13.86 -5.71
N ASN A 72 -3.50 -15.16 -5.59
CA ASN A 72 -4.62 -15.70 -4.81
C ASN A 72 -5.97 -15.09 -5.21
N ASP A 73 -6.24 -15.01 -6.52
CA ASP A 73 -7.47 -14.45 -7.09
C ASP A 73 -7.76 -13.00 -6.65
N ALA A 74 -6.69 -12.21 -6.43
CA ALA A 74 -6.79 -10.80 -6.05
C ALA A 74 -5.69 -9.98 -6.74
N GLN A 75 -5.99 -8.69 -6.99
CA GLN A 75 -5.04 -7.70 -7.47
C GLN A 75 -4.26 -7.10 -6.29
N TRP A 76 -2.94 -6.98 -6.48
CA TRP A 76 -2.04 -6.40 -5.50
C TRP A 76 -1.19 -5.33 -6.16
N CYS A 77 -1.01 -4.20 -5.47
CA CYS A 77 -0.09 -3.15 -5.88
C CYS A 77 0.77 -2.72 -4.69
N VAL A 78 2.05 -2.54 -4.96
CA VAL A 78 3.05 -2.05 -4.02
C VAL A 78 3.51 -0.68 -4.50
N GLY A 79 3.24 0.34 -3.70
CA GLY A 79 3.73 1.70 -3.93
C GLY A 79 5.00 1.99 -3.15
N ASN A 80 5.95 2.67 -3.77
CA ASN A 80 7.09 3.29 -3.10
C ASN A 80 7.01 4.81 -3.25
N SER A 81 6.97 5.53 -2.15
CA SER A 81 6.97 7.00 -2.14
C SER A 81 8.39 7.57 -2.14
N ALA A 82 8.50 8.87 -2.44
CA ALA A 82 9.73 9.63 -2.20
C ALA A 82 10.13 9.68 -0.70
N SER A 83 9.23 9.32 0.22
CA SER A 83 9.51 9.24 1.65
C SER A 83 10.20 7.93 2.06
N GLY A 84 10.34 6.97 1.14
CA GLY A 84 10.98 5.68 1.39
C GLY A 84 10.09 4.68 2.15
N ARG A 85 8.78 4.95 2.24
CA ARG A 85 7.78 4.05 2.83
C ARG A 85 7.16 3.14 1.76
N LEU A 86 6.69 1.98 2.20
CA LEU A 86 6.08 0.97 1.35
C LEU A 86 4.58 0.91 1.63
N PHE A 87 3.79 0.97 0.57
CA PHE A 87 2.33 0.99 0.60
C PHE A 87 1.83 -0.29 -0.02
N LEU A 88 1.20 -1.15 0.79
CA LEU A 88 0.67 -2.42 0.33
C LEU A 88 -0.84 -2.29 0.10
N ASN A 89 -1.23 -2.24 -1.17
CA ASN A 89 -2.60 -2.18 -1.61
C ASN A 89 -3.05 -3.53 -2.15
N ARG A 90 -4.20 -3.99 -1.67
CA ARG A 90 -4.86 -5.21 -2.15
C ARG A 90 -6.31 -4.88 -2.43
N ASP A 91 -6.77 -5.19 -3.64
CA ASP A 91 -8.21 -5.30 -3.88
C ASP A 91 -8.69 -6.65 -3.37
N MET A 92 -9.45 -6.66 -2.28
CA MET A 92 -9.97 -7.90 -1.69
C MET A 92 -11.28 -8.37 -2.34
N PHE A 93 -11.87 -7.60 -3.25
CA PHE A 93 -13.18 -7.87 -3.83
C PHE A 93 -13.18 -8.03 -5.35
N ASP A 94 -12.02 -7.98 -6.00
CA ASP A 94 -11.90 -8.13 -7.45
C ASP A 94 -12.84 -7.15 -8.19
N THR A 95 -12.92 -5.93 -7.66
CA THR A 95 -13.76 -4.85 -8.18
C THR A 95 -13.00 -3.88 -9.06
N LEU A 96 -11.68 -3.85 -8.92
CA LEU A 96 -10.75 -3.03 -9.66
C LEU A 96 -9.93 -3.93 -10.58
N THR A 97 -9.78 -3.47 -11.82
CA THR A 97 -8.72 -3.99 -12.67
C THR A 97 -7.35 -3.64 -12.08
N LEU A 98 -6.32 -4.39 -12.47
CA LEU A 98 -4.96 -4.15 -11.99
C LEU A 98 -4.46 -2.72 -12.29
N ASP A 99 -4.87 -2.11 -13.41
CA ASP A 99 -4.51 -0.73 -13.75
C ASP A 99 -5.29 0.31 -12.92
N GLU A 100 -6.55 0.05 -12.57
CA GLU A 100 -7.33 0.90 -11.66
C GLU A 100 -6.74 0.88 -10.25
N LEU A 101 -6.36 -0.29 -9.74
CA LEU A 101 -5.66 -0.41 -8.47
C LEU A 101 -4.30 0.29 -8.51
N ALA A 102 -3.58 0.21 -9.63
CA ALA A 102 -2.29 0.90 -9.80
C ALA A 102 -2.43 2.42 -9.78
N ALA A 103 -3.39 2.97 -10.54
CA ALA A 103 -3.66 4.40 -10.58
C ALA A 103 -4.13 4.95 -9.22
N TRP A 104 -4.92 4.16 -8.50
CA TRP A 104 -5.35 4.50 -7.17
C TRP A 104 -4.18 4.46 -6.17
N THR A 105 -3.32 3.44 -6.25
CA THR A 105 -2.11 3.33 -5.43
C THR A 105 -1.17 4.51 -5.66
N GLU A 106 -0.95 4.92 -6.92
CA GLU A 106 -0.16 6.10 -7.27
C GLU A 106 -0.71 7.37 -6.59
N SER A 107 -2.02 7.56 -6.62
CA SER A 107 -2.68 8.72 -5.99
C SER A 107 -2.55 8.68 -4.47
N PHE A 108 -2.75 7.51 -3.87
CA PHE A 108 -2.66 7.32 -2.42
C PHE A 108 -1.24 7.60 -1.89
N VAL A 109 -0.22 7.06 -2.55
CA VAL A 109 1.20 7.24 -2.20
C VAL A 109 1.63 8.70 -2.29
N ALA A 110 0.96 9.52 -3.12
CA ALA A 110 1.22 10.95 -3.21
C ALA A 110 0.59 11.77 -2.07
N GLU A 111 -0.48 11.26 -1.45
CA GLU A 111 -1.23 11.93 -0.39
C GLU A 111 -0.76 11.53 1.02
N VAL A 112 -0.11 10.38 1.16
CA VAL A 112 0.33 9.84 2.45
C VAL A 112 1.85 9.95 2.61
N PRO A 113 2.33 10.57 3.70
CA PRO A 113 3.76 10.79 3.92
C PRO A 113 4.56 9.51 4.17
#